data_AF-A0A437AML4-F1
#
_entry.id   AF-A0A437AML4-F1
#
_cell.length_a   1.000
_cell.length_b   1.000
_cell.length_c   1.000
_cell.angle_alpha   90.00
_cell.angle_beta   90.00
_cell.angle_gamma   90.00
#
_symmetry.space_group_name_H-M   'P 1'
#
loop_
_entity.id
_entity.type
_entity.pdbx_description
1 polymer ?
#
loop_
_entity_poly.entity_id
_entity_poly.type
_entity_poly.pdbx_seq_one_letter_code
_entity_poly.pdbx_strand_id
1 'polypeptide(L)'
;MNIQECFDLLKSKPTDSFDEIKKNYHIALLENRDNHNALQELREVYNKLENFINNGFLYGCYSFEEYLDGINCRCGSKFEGSNEIIECDSCSYYIILNYN
;
A
#
# COMPACT_ATOMS: atom_id res chain seq x y z
N MET A 1 -7.04 -10.09 1.14
CA MET A 1 -6.74 -8.70 1.49
C MET A 1 -5.64 -8.17 0.58
N ASN A 2 -5.93 -7.16 -0.23
CA ASN A 2 -4.98 -6.45 -1.09
C ASN A 2 -4.21 -5.38 -0.28
N ILE A 3 -3.25 -4.68 -0.90
CA ILE A 3 -2.43 -3.68 -0.21
C ILE A 3 -3.24 -2.44 0.19
N GLN A 4 -4.20 -2.00 -0.64
CA GLN A 4 -5.05 -0.85 -0.32
C GLN A 4 -5.88 -1.11 0.95
N GLU A 5 -6.52 -2.29 1.04
CA GLU A 5 -7.28 -2.69 2.23
C GLU A 5 -6.41 -2.72 3.50
N CYS A 6 -5.12 -3.03 3.37
CA CYS A 6 -4.18 -2.99 4.49
C CYS A 6 -3.95 -1.54 4.98
N PHE A 7 -3.79 -0.59 4.06
CA PHE A 7 -3.68 0.83 4.39
C PHE A 7 -4.95 1.35 5.05
N ASP A 8 -6.11 1.00 4.49
CA ASP A 8 -7.42 1.41 5.00
C ASP A 8 -7.65 0.90 6.44
N LEU A 9 -7.28 -0.35 6.75
CA LEU A 9 -7.39 -0.93 8.10
C LEU A 9 -6.51 -0.22 9.13
N LEU A 10 -5.32 0.23 8.72
CA LEU A 10 -4.45 1.05 9.58
C LEU A 10 -4.82 2.53 9.55
N LYS A 11 -5.89 2.95 8.85
CA LYS A 11 -6.25 4.36 8.66
C LYS A 11 -5.06 5.19 8.16
N SER A 12 -4.23 4.61 7.30
CA SER A 12 -3.00 5.21 6.77
C SER A 12 -3.12 5.36 5.26
N LYS A 13 -2.26 6.21 4.68
CA LYS A 13 -2.16 6.40 3.23
C LYS A 13 -0.90 5.75 2.66
N PRO A 14 -0.92 5.34 1.38
CA PRO A 14 0.28 4.84 0.68
C PRO A 14 1.44 5.84 0.65
N THR A 15 1.13 7.13 0.73
CA THR A 15 2.08 8.24 0.74
C THR A 15 2.60 8.61 2.14
N ASP A 16 2.07 8.01 3.21
CA ASP A 16 2.54 8.24 4.57
C ASP A 16 3.97 7.71 4.75
N SER A 17 4.74 8.35 5.63
CA SER A 17 6.06 7.84 6.01
C SER A 17 5.93 6.52 6.78
N PHE A 18 6.98 5.69 6.74
CA PHE A 18 6.97 4.43 7.49
C PHE A 18 6.78 4.63 9.00
N ASP A 19 7.29 5.75 9.55
CA ASP A 19 7.08 6.11 10.95
C ASP A 19 5.61 6.42 11.26
N GLU A 20 4.91 7.11 10.35
CA GLU A 20 3.48 7.41 10.54
C GLU A 20 2.63 6.13 10.44
N ILE A 21 2.94 5.24 9.48
CA ILE A 21 2.29 3.92 9.37
C ILE A 21 2.51 3.10 10.64
N LYS A 22 3.75 3.09 11.16
CA LYS A 22 4.09 2.39 12.41
C LYS A 22 3.34 2.96 13.60
N LYS A 23 3.19 4.28 13.68
CA LYS A 23 2.41 4.94 14.73
C LYS A 23 0.93 4.54 14.65
N ASN A 24 0.34 4.56 13.46
CA ASN A 24 -1.06 4.18 13.26
C ASN A 24 -1.31 2.70 13.59
N TYR A 25 -0.37 1.81 13.27
CA TYR A 25 -0.39 0.42 13.72
C TYR A 25 -0.43 0.29 15.26
N HIS A 26 0.40 1.05 15.98
CA HIS A 26 0.36 1.03 17.46
C HIS A 26 -0.98 1.53 18.01
N ILE A 27 -1.58 2.54 17.39
CA ILE A 27 -2.92 3.02 17.76
C ILE A 27 -3.95 1.90 17.55
N ALA A 28 -3.94 1.23 16.40
CA ALA A 28 -4.86 0.14 16.10
C ALA A 28 -4.73 -1.04 17.07
N LEU A 29 -3.50 -1.38 17.48
CA LEU A 29 -3.25 -2.39 18.52
C LEU A 29 -3.85 -2.01 19.87
N LEU A 30 -3.76 -0.74 20.25
CA LEU A 30 -4.33 -0.24 21.51
C LEU A 30 -5.87 -0.24 21.46
N GLU A 31 -6.46 0.15 20.33
CA GLU A 31 -7.91 0.11 20.10
C GLU A 31 -8.47 -1.32 20.18
N ASN A 32 -7.68 -2.32 19.78
CA ASN A 32 -8.08 -3.73 19.71
C ASN A 32 -7.44 -4.63 20.78
N ARG A 33 -6.89 -4.06 21.85
CA ARG A 33 -6.05 -4.77 22.84
C ARG A 33 -6.67 -6.04 23.45
N ASP A 34 -8.00 -6.10 23.52
CA ASP A 34 -8.75 -7.20 24.14
C ASP A 34 -9.32 -8.19 23.09
N ASN A 35 -9.04 -7.97 21.80
CA ASN A 35 -9.52 -8.80 20.68
C ASN A 35 -8.36 -9.54 20.01
N HIS A 36 -8.12 -10.79 20.44
CA HIS A 36 -7.02 -11.61 19.94
C HIS A 36 -7.04 -11.80 18.41
N ASN A 37 -8.21 -11.97 17.80
CA ASN A 37 -8.32 -12.15 16.36
C ASN A 37 -7.93 -10.87 15.61
N ALA A 38 -8.41 -9.72 16.06
CA ALA A 38 -8.03 -8.44 15.47
C ALA A 38 -6.53 -8.14 15.64
N LEU A 39 -5.93 -8.49 16.78
CA LEU A 39 -4.49 -8.33 16.99
C LEU A 39 -3.66 -9.21 16.04
N GLN A 40 -4.12 -10.41 15.73
CA GLN A 40 -3.45 -11.28 14.75
C GLN A 40 -3.57 -10.68 13.34
N GLU A 41 -4.77 -10.28 12.95
CA GLU A 41 -5.01 -9.63 11.65
C GLU A 41 -4.16 -8.36 11.48
N LEU A 42 -4.08 -7.51 12.50
CA LEU A 42 -3.25 -6.30 12.48
C LEU A 42 -1.76 -6.61 12.30
N ARG A 43 -1.25 -7.71 12.89
CA ARG A 43 0.15 -8.14 12.67
C ARG A 43 0.38 -8.60 11.24
N GLU A 44 -0.56 -9.35 10.67
CA GLU A 44 -0.49 -9.80 9.28
C GLU A 44 -0.53 -8.62 8.31
N VAL A 45 -1.43 -7.65 8.57
CA VAL A 45 -1.54 -6.37 7.83
C VAL A 45 -0.24 -5.59 7.89
N TYR A 46 0.31 -5.36 9.09
CA TYR A 46 1.54 -4.58 9.25
C TYR A 46 2.73 -5.25 8.57
N ASN A 47 2.89 -6.57 8.71
CA ASN A 47 3.95 -7.31 8.03
C ASN A 47 3.82 -7.24 6.50
N LYS A 48 2.60 -7.25 5.97
CA LYS A 48 2.37 -7.12 4.53
C LYS A 48 2.76 -5.74 4.02
N LEU A 49 2.39 -4.67 4.74
CA LEU A 49 2.77 -3.30 4.42
C LEU A 49 4.27 -3.05 4.58
N GLU A 50 4.88 -3.57 5.64
CA GLU A 50 6.32 -3.48 5.85
C GLU A 50 7.08 -4.16 4.71
N ASN A 51 6.66 -5.35 4.28
CA ASN A 51 7.25 -6.01 3.12
C ASN A 51 7.03 -5.24 1.82
N PHE A 52 5.85 -4.65 1.61
CA PHE A 52 5.55 -3.82 0.45
C PHE A 52 6.49 -2.62 0.36
N ILE A 53 6.71 -1.93 1.48
CA ILE A 53 7.56 -0.73 1.57
C ILE A 53 9.04 -1.10 1.48
N ASN A 54 9.51 -2.06 2.29
CA ASN A 54 10.93 -2.40 2.41
C ASN A 54 11.49 -3.10 1.17
N ASN A 55 10.70 -3.93 0.48
CA ASN A 55 11.18 -4.60 -0.72
C ASN A 55 11.10 -3.72 -1.97
N GLY A 56 10.72 -2.44 -1.84
CA GLY A 56 10.75 -1.49 -2.96
C GLY A 56 9.89 -1.95 -4.14
N PHE A 57 8.81 -2.69 -3.89
CA PHE A 57 7.86 -3.07 -4.95
C PHE A 57 7.15 -1.86 -5.54
N LEU A 58 7.34 -0.68 -4.94
CA LEU A 58 6.95 0.64 -5.44
C LEU A 58 7.87 1.09 -6.58
N TYR A 59 7.33 1.09 -7.81
CA TYR A 59 7.99 1.62 -9.00
C TYR A 59 7.98 3.16 -9.05
N GLY A 60 7.53 3.83 -8.00
CA GLY A 60 7.50 5.29 -7.88
C GLY A 60 6.12 5.81 -7.50
N CYS A 61 6.09 7.06 -7.06
CA CYS A 61 4.86 7.83 -6.92
C CYS A 61 4.71 8.69 -8.18
N TYR A 62 3.59 8.52 -8.89
CA TYR A 62 3.31 9.21 -10.14
C TYR A 62 2.08 10.09 -9.97
N SER A 63 2.03 11.22 -10.66
CA SER A 63 0.80 11.98 -10.77
C SER A 63 -0.24 11.22 -11.59
N PHE A 64 -1.52 11.53 -11.40
CA PHE A 64 -2.57 10.97 -12.24
C PHE A 64 -2.38 11.33 -13.73
N GLU A 65 -1.82 12.50 -14.02
CA GLU A 65 -1.52 12.96 -15.39
C GLU A 65 -0.43 12.11 -16.04
N GLU A 66 0.67 11.82 -15.31
CA GLU A 66 1.73 10.93 -15.79
C GLU A 66 1.20 9.52 -16.07
N TYR A 67 0.28 9.04 -15.22
CA TYR A 67 -0.38 7.76 -15.43
C TYR A 67 -1.23 7.72 -16.71
N LEU A 68 -2.01 8.79 -16.97
CA LEU A 68 -2.82 8.92 -18.19
C LEU A 68 -1.97 9.02 -19.46
N ASP A 69 -0.78 9.64 -19.38
CA ASP A 69 0.18 9.69 -20.49
C ASP A 69 0.81 8.33 -20.82
N GLY A 70 0.57 7.32 -19.98
CA GLY A 70 0.85 5.91 -20.25
C GLY A 70 2.17 5.44 -19.66
N ILE A 71 2.14 5.03 -18.39
CA ILE A 71 3.27 4.39 -17.72
C ILE A 71 3.23 2.87 -17.96
N ASN A 72 4.37 2.29 -18.35
CA ASN A 72 4.54 0.84 -18.46
C ASN A 72 5.32 0.29 -17.26
N CYS A 73 4.97 -0.90 -16.75
CA CYS A 73 5.82 -1.68 -15.83
C CYS A 73 7.15 -1.95 -16.53
N ARG A 74 8.22 -2.09 -15.73
CA ARG A 74 9.53 -2.55 -16.19
C ARG A 74 9.48 -3.89 -16.95
N CYS A 75 8.46 -4.72 -16.73
CA CYS A 75 8.26 -5.97 -17.47
C CYS A 75 7.68 -5.76 -18.88
N GLY A 76 7.31 -4.53 -19.26
CA GLY A 76 6.70 -4.18 -20.55
C GLY A 76 5.17 -4.16 -20.55
N SER A 77 4.52 -4.68 -19.50
CA SER A 77 3.06 -4.63 -19.35
C SER A 77 2.58 -3.25 -18.90
N LYS A 78 1.33 -2.92 -19.21
CA LYS A 78 0.71 -1.67 -18.75
C LYS A 78 0.25 -1.79 -17.29
N PHE A 79 0.23 -0.67 -16.58
CA PHE A 79 -0.51 -0.55 -15.33
C PHE A 79 -1.97 -0.17 -15.67
N GLU A 80 -2.93 -1.01 -15.32
CA GLU A 80 -4.36 -0.75 -15.56
C GLU A 80 -5.10 -0.71 -14.22
N GLY A 81 -5.73 0.43 -13.90
CA GLY A 81 -6.47 0.59 -12.66
C GLY A 81 -6.87 2.04 -12.38
N SER A 82 -7.79 2.22 -11.44
CA SER A 82 -8.25 3.55 -10.98
C SER A 82 -8.01 3.78 -9.49
N ASN A 83 -7.33 2.86 -8.83
CA ASN A 83 -7.03 2.94 -7.40
C ASN A 83 -5.77 3.78 -7.15
N GLU A 84 -5.62 4.25 -5.91
CA GLU A 84 -4.40 4.94 -5.49
C GLU A 84 -3.17 4.02 -5.59
N ILE A 85 -3.34 2.72 -5.34
CA ILE A 85 -2.30 1.70 -5.58
C ILE A 85 -2.72 0.82 -6.76
N ILE A 86 -1.87 0.77 -7.79
CA ILE A 86 -2.09 -0.09 -8.97
C ILE A 86 -1.00 -1.16 -9.01
N GLU A 87 -1.42 -2.42 -9.01
CA GLU A 87 -0.55 -3.58 -9.23
C GLU A 87 -0.42 -3.84 -10.73
N CYS A 88 0.77 -4.23 -11.20
CA CYS A 88 0.91 -4.75 -12.54
C CYS A 88 0.63 -6.26 -12.56
N ASP A 89 -0.30 -6.64 -13.43
CA ASP A 89 -0.78 -8.02 -13.63
C ASP A 89 0.31 -9.05 -13.96
N SER A 90 1.48 -8.61 -14.43
CA SER A 90 2.54 -9.49 -14.93
C SER A 90 3.77 -9.61 -14.01
N CYS A 91 3.99 -8.65 -13.11
CA CYS A 91 5.30 -8.47 -12.48
C CYS A 91 5.24 -8.23 -10.95
N SER A 92 4.07 -8.28 -10.31
CA SER A 92 3.86 -7.97 -8.87
C SER A 92 4.53 -6.65 -8.41
N TYR A 93 4.75 -5.73 -9.35
CA TYR A 93 5.18 -4.36 -9.07
C TYR A 93 3.96 -3.48 -8.89
N TYR A 94 4.12 -2.44 -8.08
CA TYR A 94 3.06 -1.52 -7.76
C TYR A 94 3.49 -0.08 -8.06
N ILE A 95 2.54 0.76 -8.44
CA ILE A 95 2.71 2.22 -8.45
C ILE A 95 1.73 2.84 -7.45
N ILE A 96 2.09 4.01 -6.93
CA ILE A 96 1.17 4.88 -6.20
C ILE A 96 0.80 6.05 -7.10
N LEU A 97 -0.49 6.26 -7.32
CA LEU A 97 -1.04 7.44 -7.96
C LEU A 97 -1.29 8.51 -6.89
N ASN A 98 -0.64 9.66 -7.04
CA ASN A 98 -0.87 10.81 -6.18
C ASN A 98 -1.86 11.76 -6.85
N TYR A 99 -3.07 11.82 -6.31
CA TYR A 99 -4.09 12.79 -6.70
C TYR A 99 -3.85 14.08 -5.89
N ASN A 100 -3.01 14.97 -6.41
CA ASN A 100 -2.81 16.32 -5.84
C ASN A 100 -4.11 17.12 -5.86
#